data_AF-A0A1F5HKT2-F1
#
_entry.id   AF-A0A1F5HKT2-F1
#
_cell.length_a   1.000
_cell.length_b   1.000
_cell.length_c   1.000
_cell.angle_alpha   90.00
_cell.angle_beta   90.00
_cell.angle_gamma   90.00
#
_symmetry.space_group_name_H-M   'P 1'
#
loop_
_entity.id
_entity.type
_entity.pdbx_description
1 polymer ?
#
loop_
_entity_poly.entity_id
_entity_poly.type
_entity_poly.pdbx_seq_one_letter_code
_entity_poly.pdbx_strand_id
1 'polypeptide(L)'
;MTTDLLYKDLTYKVRGCIFNVYNQLGFGHKENVYSRALAIELSKNKISFAQEHPLDVIYDGQKIGVYRPDFIVDGKILLEIKAVPFLSKDGEVQLVYYLKGTNFKLGLLVNFGSSKLIIKRRIWTPNPRKSVIRGNPQ
;
A
#
# COMPACT_ATOMS: atom_id res chain seq x y z
N MET A 1 17.10 15.79 -15.93
CA MET A 1 17.07 14.38 -15.50
C MET A 1 15.66 14.08 -15.04
N THR A 2 14.95 13.20 -15.75
CA THR A 2 13.58 12.79 -15.41
C THR A 2 13.63 12.04 -14.09
N THR A 3 12.93 12.55 -13.08
CA THR A 3 12.80 11.87 -11.78
C THR A 3 12.01 10.58 -12.01
N ASP A 4 12.70 9.44 -12.14
CA ASP A 4 12.02 8.17 -12.37
C ASP A 4 11.13 7.83 -11.16
N LEU A 5 9.85 7.61 -11.44
CA LEU A 5 8.87 7.19 -10.44
C LEU A 5 9.23 5.78 -9.93
N LEU A 6 9.46 5.65 -8.62
CA LEU A 6 9.74 4.35 -7.98
C LEU A 6 8.70 3.28 -8.37
N TYR A 7 9.11 2.17 -8.97
CA TYR A 7 8.20 1.12 -9.44
C TYR A 7 7.11 1.61 -10.42
N LYS A 8 7.46 2.53 -11.34
CA LYS A 8 6.53 3.13 -12.31
C LYS A 8 5.65 2.11 -13.02
N ASP A 9 6.26 1.11 -13.66
CA ASP A 9 5.53 0.14 -14.50
C ASP A 9 4.62 -0.77 -13.67
N LEU A 10 5.13 -1.26 -12.53
CA LEU A 10 4.32 -2.06 -11.60
C LEU A 10 3.15 -1.23 -11.07
N THR A 11 3.38 0.02 -10.67
CA THR A 11 2.33 0.93 -10.19
C THR A 11 1.28 1.15 -11.29
N TYR A 12 1.70 1.34 -12.53
CA TYR A 12 0.80 1.53 -13.66
C TYR A 12 -0.13 0.32 -13.84
N LYS A 13 0.44 -0.90 -13.83
CA LYS A 13 -0.34 -2.15 -13.92
C LYS A 13 -1.31 -2.33 -12.75
N VAL A 14 -0.86 -2.07 -11.52
CA VAL A 14 -1.71 -2.16 -10.31
C VAL A 14 -2.85 -1.15 -10.37
N ARG A 15 -2.58 0.09 -10.80
CA ARG A 15 -3.63 1.10 -11.01
C ARG A 15 -4.63 0.65 -12.07
N GLY A 16 -4.18 0.03 -13.17
CA GLY A 16 -5.07 -0.56 -14.17
C GLY A 16 -6.04 -1.57 -13.55
N CYS A 17 -5.55 -2.47 -12.69
CA CYS A 17 -6.40 -3.43 -11.96
C CYS A 17 -7.42 -2.71 -11.06
N ILE A 18 -7.00 -1.69 -10.30
CA ILE A 18 -7.88 -0.89 -9.43
C ILE A 18 -8.97 -0.19 -10.24
N PHE A 19 -8.62 0.42 -11.38
CA PHE A 19 -9.60 1.07 -12.26
C PHE A 19 -10.57 0.07 -12.87
N ASN A 20 -10.10 -1.10 -13.31
CA ASN A 20 -10.97 -2.16 -13.83
C ASN A 20 -12.02 -2.59 -12.80
N VAL A 21 -11.61 -2.81 -11.55
CA VAL A 21 -12.54 -3.13 -10.44
C VAL A 21 -13.57 -2.02 -10.27
N TYR A 22 -13.13 -0.77 -10.17
CA TYR A 22 -14.06 0.36 -9.97
C TYR A 22 -15.01 0.56 -11.15
N ASN A 23 -14.54 0.40 -12.38
CA ASN A 23 -15.37 0.57 -13.59
C ASN A 23 -16.42 -0.54 -13.73
N GLN A 24 -16.13 -1.75 -13.25
CA GLN A 24 -17.07 -2.88 -13.33
C GLN A 24 -18.06 -2.90 -12.17
N LEU A 25 -17.63 -2.56 -10.95
CA LEU A 25 -18.46 -2.67 -9.75
C LEU A 25 -19.08 -1.34 -9.31
N GLY A 26 -18.55 -0.21 -9.75
CA GLY A 26 -18.91 1.10 -9.23
C GLY A 26 -18.50 1.29 -7.76
N PHE A 27 -19.19 2.20 -7.08
CA PHE A 27 -19.05 2.46 -5.64
C PHE A 27 -20.28 1.91 -4.88
N GLY A 28 -20.18 1.76 -3.56
CA GLY A 28 -21.31 1.34 -2.70
C GLY A 28 -21.26 -0.12 -2.20
N HIS A 29 -20.37 -0.96 -2.72
CA HIS A 29 -20.10 -2.27 -2.14
C HIS A 29 -19.27 -2.21 -0.84
N LYS A 30 -19.28 -3.30 -0.07
CA LYS A 30 -18.43 -3.49 1.11
C LYS A 30 -16.97 -3.65 0.71
N GLU A 31 -16.06 -3.25 1.60
CA GLU A 31 -14.59 -3.31 1.39
C GLU A 31 -14.09 -4.70 0.98
N ASN A 32 -14.63 -5.76 1.59
CA ASN A 32 -14.27 -7.13 1.29
C ASN A 32 -14.65 -7.57 -0.15
N VAL A 33 -15.66 -6.95 -0.76
CA VAL A 33 -16.04 -7.20 -2.16
C VAL A 33 -14.95 -6.65 -3.08
N TYR A 34 -14.49 -5.41 -2.84
CA TYR A 34 -13.38 -4.83 -3.60
C TYR A 34 -12.07 -5.59 -3.38
N SER A 35 -11.80 -6.04 -2.16
CA SER A 35 -10.63 -6.88 -1.86
C SER A 35 -10.59 -8.13 -2.77
N ARG A 36 -11.69 -8.90 -2.80
CA ARG A 36 -11.79 -10.11 -3.63
C ARG A 36 -11.72 -9.79 -5.13
N ALA A 37 -12.39 -8.75 -5.58
CA ALA A 37 -12.36 -8.33 -6.98
C ALA A 37 -10.93 -7.91 -7.42
N LEU A 38 -10.21 -7.21 -6.55
CA LEU A 38 -8.85 -6.78 -6.83
C LEU A 38 -7.87 -7.96 -6.86
N ALA A 39 -8.01 -8.93 -5.97
CA ALA A 39 -7.24 -10.18 -6.03
C ALA A 39 -7.43 -10.92 -7.38
N ILE A 40 -8.66 -10.94 -7.90
CA ILE A 40 -8.96 -11.51 -9.23
C ILE A 40 -8.26 -10.72 -10.33
N GLU A 41 -8.36 -9.39 -10.35
CA GLU A 41 -7.72 -8.56 -11.39
C GLU A 41 -6.19 -8.63 -11.35
N LEU A 42 -5.58 -8.65 -10.15
CA LEU A 42 -4.13 -8.83 -10.00
C LEU A 42 -3.68 -10.20 -10.55
N SER A 43 -4.44 -11.27 -10.24
CA SER A 43 -4.17 -12.63 -10.74
C SER A 43 -4.27 -12.71 -12.26
N LYS A 44 -5.34 -12.15 -12.86
CA LYS A 44 -5.52 -12.09 -14.33
C LYS A 44 -4.36 -11.39 -15.03
N ASN A 45 -3.81 -10.36 -14.41
CA ASN A 45 -2.68 -9.58 -14.93
C ASN A 45 -1.31 -10.20 -14.59
N LYS A 46 -1.27 -11.41 -14.00
CA LYS A 46 -0.06 -12.13 -13.59
C LYS A 46 0.83 -11.30 -12.66
N ILE A 47 0.21 -10.49 -11.80
CA ILE A 47 0.91 -9.70 -10.79
C ILE A 47 0.94 -10.52 -9.51
N SER A 48 2.13 -10.84 -9.01
CA SER A 48 2.28 -11.55 -7.73
C SER A 48 1.77 -10.68 -6.58
N PHE A 49 1.01 -11.26 -5.65
CA PHE A 49 0.59 -10.58 -4.44
C PHE A 49 0.40 -11.55 -3.28
N ALA A 50 0.49 -11.03 -2.06
CA ALA A 50 0.05 -11.70 -0.85
C ALA A 50 -1.05 -10.86 -0.20
N GLN A 51 -2.17 -11.49 0.17
CA GLN A 51 -3.31 -10.83 0.80
C GLN A 51 -3.27 -11.03 2.31
N GLU A 52 -3.50 -9.97 3.09
CA GLU A 52 -3.54 -9.97 4.57
C GLU A 52 -2.31 -10.62 5.24
N HIS A 53 -1.16 -10.60 4.53
CA HIS A 53 0.05 -11.26 4.98
C HIS A 53 0.70 -10.48 6.13
N PRO A 54 1.02 -11.13 7.26
CA PRO A 54 1.62 -10.46 8.40
C PRO A 54 3.02 -9.94 8.08
N LEU A 55 3.29 -8.69 8.44
CA LEU A 55 4.59 -8.04 8.39
C LEU A 55 5.04 -7.69 9.80
N ASP A 56 6.24 -8.11 10.15
CA ASP A 56 6.82 -7.78 11.45
C ASP A 56 7.10 -6.29 11.56
N VAL A 57 6.69 -5.71 12.69
CA VAL A 57 7.01 -4.34 13.05
C VAL A 57 8.27 -4.37 13.90
N ILE A 58 9.34 -3.80 13.37
CA ILE A 58 10.64 -3.78 14.04
C ILE A 58 10.88 -2.39 14.63
N TYR A 59 11.17 -2.35 15.92
CA TYR A 59 11.62 -1.16 16.63
C TYR A 59 12.89 -1.50 17.39
N ASP A 60 13.96 -0.74 17.15
CA ASP A 60 15.28 -0.96 17.75
C ASP A 60 15.79 -2.41 17.66
N GLY A 61 15.66 -3.00 16.47
CA GLY A 61 16.06 -4.39 16.20
C GLY A 61 15.15 -5.46 16.81
N GLN A 62 14.13 -5.09 17.59
CA GLN A 62 13.22 -6.01 18.24
C GLN A 62 11.84 -6.01 17.55
N LYS A 63 11.23 -7.19 17.45
CA LYS A 63 9.84 -7.32 16.98
C LYS A 63 8.89 -6.84 18.08
N ILE A 64 8.14 -5.79 17.78
CA ILE A 64 7.18 -5.19 18.72
C ILE A 64 5.71 -5.44 18.33
N GLY A 65 5.47 -6.04 17.17
CA GLY A 65 4.12 -6.30 16.69
C GLY A 65 4.08 -6.79 15.26
N VAL A 66 2.88 -6.82 14.70
CA VAL A 66 2.60 -7.25 13.32
C VAL A 66 1.63 -6.27 12.68
N TYR A 67 1.95 -5.82 11.46
CA TYR A 67 1.01 -5.17 10.56
C TYR A 67 0.45 -6.19 9.57
N ARG A 68 -0.81 -6.03 9.18
CA ARG A 68 -1.45 -6.84 8.14
C ARG A 68 -2.00 -5.91 7.07
N PRO A 69 -1.18 -5.55 6.07
CA PRO A 69 -1.70 -4.80 4.94
C PRO A 69 -2.70 -5.63 4.15
N ASP A 70 -3.67 -4.97 3.50
CA ASP A 70 -4.64 -5.68 2.66
C ASP A 70 -3.92 -6.48 1.56
N PHE A 71 -2.94 -5.86 0.90
CA PHE A 71 -2.10 -6.50 -0.11
C PHE A 71 -0.64 -6.09 -0.02
N ILE A 72 0.23 -7.07 -0.24
CA ILE A 72 1.63 -6.87 -0.60
C ILE A 72 1.78 -7.25 -2.07
N VAL A 73 2.03 -6.27 -2.93
CA VAL A 73 2.16 -6.50 -4.38
C VAL A 73 3.62 -6.62 -4.77
N ASP A 74 3.96 -7.73 -5.43
CA ASP A 74 5.29 -8.07 -5.95
C ASP A 74 6.42 -7.93 -4.92
N GLY A 75 6.10 -8.11 -3.63
CA GLY A 75 7.03 -7.86 -2.53
C GLY A 75 7.56 -6.41 -2.44
N LYS A 76 6.91 -5.45 -3.12
CA LYS A 76 7.42 -4.08 -3.32
C LYS A 76 6.47 -2.97 -2.90
N ILE A 77 5.16 -3.19 -3.00
CA ILE A 77 4.14 -2.16 -2.77
C ILE A 77 3.18 -2.64 -1.69
N LEU A 78 2.99 -1.83 -0.64
CA LEU A 78 1.86 -2.00 0.27
C LEU A 78 0.63 -1.36 -0.35
N LEU A 79 -0.47 -2.09 -0.42
CA LEU A 79 -1.72 -1.61 -0.98
C LEU A 79 -2.83 -1.80 0.05
N GLU A 80 -3.34 -0.66 0.51
CA GLU A 80 -4.46 -0.54 1.46
C GLU A 80 -5.69 -0.10 0.68
N ILE A 81 -6.83 -0.70 0.97
CA ILE A 81 -8.11 -0.37 0.37
C ILE A 81 -9.10 0.10 1.43
N LYS A 82 -9.99 0.99 1.01
CA LYS A 82 -11.11 1.48 1.80
C LYS A 82 -12.37 1.51 0.96
N ALA A 83 -13.53 1.31 1.61
CA ALA A 83 -14.84 1.52 1.01
C ALA A 83 -15.67 2.51 1.84
N VAL A 84 -15.18 3.75 1.95
CA VAL A 84 -15.80 4.81 2.76
C VAL A 84 -16.21 6.02 1.91
N PRO A 85 -17.25 6.79 2.32
CA PRO A 85 -17.65 7.99 1.59
C PRO A 85 -16.54 9.06 1.53
N PHE A 86 -15.76 9.19 2.61
CA PHE A 86 -14.67 10.16 2.73
C PHE A 86 -13.42 9.49 3.30
N LEU A 87 -12.29 9.68 2.62
CA LEU A 87 -11.01 9.15 3.07
C LEU A 87 -10.36 10.09 4.09
N SER A 88 -10.25 9.65 5.34
CA SER A 88 -9.61 10.43 6.42
C SER A 88 -8.11 10.59 6.21
N LYS A 89 -7.50 11.58 6.89
CA LYS A 89 -6.04 11.74 6.94
C LYS A 89 -5.37 10.59 7.69
N ASP A 90 -6.06 9.99 8.65
CA ASP A 90 -5.50 8.95 9.53
C ASP A 90 -5.07 7.71 8.75
N GLY A 91 -5.82 7.31 7.73
CA GLY A 91 -5.43 6.19 6.86
C GLY A 91 -4.13 6.45 6.09
N GLU A 92 -3.89 7.69 5.68
CA GLU A 92 -2.60 8.04 5.04
C GLU A 92 -1.45 8.03 6.03
N VAL A 93 -1.69 8.55 7.24
CA VAL A 93 -0.71 8.58 8.32
C VAL A 93 -0.31 7.16 8.69
N GLN A 94 -1.29 6.26 8.86
CA GLN A 94 -1.08 4.84 9.11
C GLN A 94 -0.22 4.19 8.03
N LEU A 95 -0.57 4.38 6.74
CA LEU A 95 0.21 3.85 5.62
C LEU A 95 1.67 4.35 5.68
N VAL A 96 1.92 5.62 5.99
CA VAL A 96 3.28 6.15 6.12
C VAL A 96 4.03 5.50 7.28
N TYR A 97 3.38 5.24 8.42
CA TYR A 97 4.01 4.53 9.53
C TYR A 97 4.31 3.07 9.19
N TYR A 98 3.49 2.42 8.37
CA TYR A 98 3.78 1.06 7.89
C TYR A 98 5.04 1.05 7.03
N LEU A 99 5.18 2.02 6.12
CA LEU A 99 6.39 2.16 5.31
C LEU A 99 7.63 2.50 6.15
N LYS A 100 7.47 3.20 7.29
CA LYS A 100 8.55 3.49 8.24
C LYS A 100 9.00 2.26 9.03
N GLY A 101 8.04 1.45 9.49
CA GLY A 101 8.27 0.29 10.34
C GLY A 101 8.61 -1.00 9.58
N THR A 102 8.65 -0.95 8.26
CA THR A 102 8.93 -2.09 7.38
C THR A 102 9.98 -1.72 6.34
N ASN A 103 10.42 -2.69 5.53
CA ASN A 103 11.38 -2.45 4.44
C ASN A 103 10.72 -1.94 3.14
N PHE A 104 9.42 -1.63 3.16
CA PHE A 104 8.68 -1.16 2.01
C PHE A 104 8.83 0.35 1.81
N LYS A 105 9.05 0.77 0.55
CA LYS A 105 9.27 2.18 0.18
C LYS A 105 8.04 2.85 -0.41
N LEU A 106 7.10 2.08 -0.96
CA LEU A 106 5.94 2.57 -1.67
C LEU A 106 4.66 1.99 -1.10
N GLY A 107 3.70 2.87 -0.80
CA GLY A 107 2.35 2.53 -0.42
C GLY A 107 1.31 3.16 -1.35
N LEU A 108 0.22 2.43 -1.59
CA LEU A 108 -0.99 2.91 -2.24
C LEU A 108 -2.16 2.80 -1.27
N LEU A 109 -2.89 3.89 -1.07
CA LEU A 109 -4.16 3.91 -0.34
C LEU A 109 -5.28 4.21 -1.33
N VAL A 110 -6.19 3.25 -1.49
CA VAL A 110 -7.29 3.32 -2.45
C VAL A 110 -8.61 3.47 -1.71
N ASN A 111 -9.47 4.39 -2.14
CA ASN A 111 -10.85 4.45 -1.66
C ASN A 111 -11.82 4.20 -2.82
N PHE A 112 -12.57 3.10 -2.71
CA PHE A 112 -13.64 2.70 -3.62
C PHE A 112 -15.02 3.22 -3.19
N GLY A 113 -15.16 3.74 -1.96
CA GLY A 113 -16.46 4.09 -1.38
C GLY A 113 -17.04 5.43 -1.83
N SER A 114 -16.25 6.27 -2.49
CA SER A 114 -16.69 7.57 -3.02
C SER A 114 -17.16 7.46 -4.47
N SER A 115 -18.01 8.42 -4.90
CA SER A 115 -18.47 8.57 -6.29
C SER A 115 -17.36 8.82 -7.31
N LYS A 116 -16.13 9.05 -6.83
CA LYS A 116 -14.90 9.02 -7.62
C LYS A 116 -13.91 8.07 -6.95
N LEU A 117 -13.21 7.27 -7.75
CA LEU A 117 -12.09 6.46 -7.27
C LEU A 117 -10.93 7.35 -6.82
N ILE A 118 -10.49 7.19 -5.58
CA ILE A 118 -9.35 7.92 -5.02
C ILE A 118 -8.18 6.97 -4.86
N ILE A 119 -7.00 7.35 -5.35
CA ILE A 119 -5.75 6.60 -5.16
C ILE A 119 -4.68 7.57 -4.67
N LYS A 120 -4.23 7.40 -3.42
CA LYS A 120 -3.13 8.16 -2.83
C LYS A 120 -1.86 7.33 -2.87
N ARG A 121 -0.81 7.90 -3.45
CA ARG A 121 0.53 7.30 -3.56
C ARG A 121 1.47 7.92 -2.53
N ARG A 122 2.07 7.11 -1.66
CA ARG A 122 3.00 7.58 -0.62
C ARG A 122 4.34 6.87 -0.76
N ILE A 123 5.41 7.65 -0.82
CA ILE A 123 6.78 7.14 -0.87
C ILE A 123 7.44 7.50 0.45
N TRP A 124 7.99 6.50 1.13
CA TRP A 124 8.90 6.68 2.23
C TRP A 124 10.31 6.30 1.78
N THR A 125 11.21 7.27 1.83
CA THR A 125 12.64 7.04 1.73
C THR A 125 13.26 7.52 3.03
N PRO A 126 14.01 6.67 3.76
CA PRO A 126 14.78 7.11 4.90
C PRO A 126 15.65 8.29 4.48
N ASN A 127 15.55 9.42 5.18
CA ASN A 127 16.41 10.56 4.91
C ASN A 127 17.82 10.22 5.42
N PRO A 128 18.84 10.13 4.55
CA PRO A 128 20.20 9.83 5.00
C PRO A 128 20.74 10.89 5.97
N ARG A 129 20.20 12.11 5.95
CA ARG A 129 20.62 13.22 6.83
C ARG A 129 19.86 13.28 8.16
N LYS A 130 18.94 12.35 8.41
CA LYS A 130 18.24 12.20 9.71
C LYS A 130 18.39 10.78 10.27
N SER A 131 19.53 10.12 10.02
CA SER A 131 19.96 8.98 10.86
C SER A 131 20.50 9.53 12.19
N VAL A 132 19.61 10.04 13.03
CA VAL A 132 19.96 10.29 14.42
C VAL A 132 19.90 8.94 15.12
N ILE A 133 21.08 8.47 15.50
CA ILE A 133 21.40 7.36 16.42
C ILE A 133 21.11 5.96 15.85
N ARG A 134 22.14 5.39 15.19
CA ARG A 134 22.45 3.96 15.37
C ARG A 134 23.55 3.93 16.42
N GLY A 135 23.23 3.43 17.61
CA GLY A 135 24.25 3.18 18.64
C GLY A 135 25.28 2.19 18.10
N ASN A 136 26.56 2.50 18.30
CA ASN A 136 27.64 1.55 18.03
C ASN A 136 27.45 0.31 18.92
N PRO A 137 27.58 -0.92 18.37
CA PRO A 137 27.85 -2.07 19.21
C PRO A 137 29.26 -1.96 19.80
N GLN A 138 29.38 -2.26 21.10
CA GLN A 138 30.66 -2.60 21.72
C GLN A 138 31.12 -3.97 21.24
#